data_AF-F7S8U9-F1
#
_entry.id   AF-F7S8U9-F1
#
_cell.length_a   1.000
_cell.length_b   1.000
_cell.length_c   1.000
_cell.angle_alpha   90.00
_cell.angle_beta   90.00
_cell.angle_gamma   90.00
#
_symmetry.space_group_name_H-M   'P 1'
#
loop_
_entity.id
_entity.type
_entity.pdbx_description
1 polymer ?
#
loop_
_entity_poly.entity_id
_entity_poly.type
_entity_poly.pdbx_seq_one_letter_code
_entity_poly.pdbx_strand_id
1 'polypeptide(L)'
;AILPEDMQGIFLMLARAARDGLPCPGDPAIARAYGTRSLGRARRLLAYMEEQGLIVCQLDGAGRRIVTLVELAWATAPGLTDAEDRLPV
;
A
#
# COMPACT_ATOMS: atom_id res chain seq x y z
N ALA A 1 -15.54 -3.17 8.47
CA ALA A 1 -15.58 -4.37 7.60
C ALA A 1 -14.52 -5.36 8.08
N ILE A 2 -14.77 -6.67 7.98
CA ILE A 2 -13.73 -7.68 8.22
C ILE A 2 -12.95 -7.83 6.92
N LEU A 3 -11.70 -7.39 6.91
CA LEU A 3 -10.82 -7.53 5.74
C LEU A 3 -10.46 -9.02 5.56
N PRO A 4 -10.53 -9.58 4.34
CA PRO A 4 -10.10 -10.96 4.08
C PRO A 4 -8.66 -11.22 4.56
N GLU A 5 -8.39 -12.44 5.02
CA GLU A 5 -7.11 -12.80 5.66
C GLU A 5 -5.89 -12.57 4.73
N ASP A 6 -6.04 -12.85 3.43
CA ASP A 6 -5.03 -12.60 2.39
C ASP A 6 -4.72 -11.11 2.20
N MET A 7 -5.64 -10.23 2.59
CA MET A 7 -5.50 -8.79 2.48
C MET A 7 -5.02 -8.13 3.79
N GLN A 8 -5.21 -8.79 4.94
CA GLN A 8 -4.75 -8.29 6.24
C GLN A 8 -3.24 -8.08 6.28
N GLY A 9 -2.46 -9.00 5.70
CA GLY A 9 -1.00 -8.85 5.61
C GLY A 9 -0.59 -7.59 4.85
N ILE A 10 -1.31 -7.25 3.79
CA ILE A 10 -1.05 -6.05 2.98
C ILE A 10 -1.43 -4.78 3.73
N PHE A 11 -2.56 -4.80 4.42
CA PHE A 11 -2.96 -3.68 5.27
C PHE A 11 -1.93 -3.42 6.37
N LEU A 12 -1.43 -4.46 7.04
CA LEU A 12 -0.38 -4.34 8.06
C LEU A 12 0.95 -3.83 7.48
N MET A 13 1.32 -4.25 6.27
CA MET A 13 2.49 -3.73 5.57
C MET A 13 2.37 -2.22 5.33
N LEU A 14 1.21 -1.74 4.86
CA LEU A 14 0.93 -0.31 4.67
C LEU A 14 0.91 0.44 6.00
N ALA A 15 0.28 -0.15 7.03
CA ALA A 15 0.21 0.42 8.38
C ALA A 15 1.61 0.62 8.97
N ARG A 16 2.51 -0.35 8.79
CA ARG A 16 3.91 -0.25 9.20
C ARG A 16 4.61 0.89 8.45
N ALA A 17 4.50 0.94 7.13
CA ALA A 17 5.13 2.00 6.34
C ALA A 17 4.63 3.39 6.75
N ALA A 18 3.32 3.53 7.00
CA ALA A 18 2.73 4.80 7.43
C ALA A 18 3.15 5.19 8.85
N ARG A 19 3.15 4.23 9.78
CA ARG A 19 3.60 4.44 11.16
C ARG A 19 5.06 4.90 11.23
N ASP A 20 5.92 4.30 10.42
CA ASP A 20 7.37 4.55 10.42
C ASP A 20 7.76 5.72 9.49
N GLY A 21 6.80 6.36 8.82
CA GLY A 21 7.07 7.44 7.85
C GLY A 21 7.86 7.00 6.63
N LEU A 22 7.81 5.71 6.28
CA LEU A 22 8.52 5.13 5.15
C LEU A 22 7.78 5.39 3.84
N PRO A 23 8.49 5.40 2.69
CA PRO A 23 7.84 5.50 1.37
C PRO A 23 6.76 4.43 1.18
N CYS A 24 5.66 4.79 0.53
CA CYS A 24 4.64 3.83 0.16
C CYS A 24 5.26 2.66 -0.64
N PRO A 25 5.00 1.39 -0.27
CA PRO A 25 5.43 0.24 -1.06
C PRO A 25 4.92 0.35 -2.50
N GLY A 26 5.75 -0.04 -3.48
CA GLY A 26 5.36 -0.10 -4.88
C GLY A 26 4.44 -1.29 -5.19
N ASP A 27 3.80 -1.27 -6.35
CA ASP A 27 2.96 -2.36 -6.86
C ASP A 27 3.70 -3.72 -6.91
N PRO A 28 5.01 -3.80 -7.27
CA PRO A 28 5.74 -5.07 -7.23
C PRO A 28 5.85 -5.65 -5.82
N ALA A 29 6.10 -4.81 -4.82
CA ALA A 29 6.21 -5.21 -3.42
C ALA A 29 4.85 -5.71 -2.89
N ILE A 30 3.78 -4.96 -3.17
CA ILE A 30 2.40 -5.34 -2.82
C ILE A 30 2.00 -6.64 -3.50
N ALA A 31 2.30 -6.80 -4.79
CA ALA A 31 1.98 -8.01 -5.53
C ALA A 31 2.66 -9.23 -4.90
N ARG A 32 3.96 -9.13 -4.60
CA ARG A 32 4.72 -10.22 -3.97
C ARG A 32 4.16 -10.60 -2.60
N ALA A 33 3.89 -9.62 -1.75
CA ALA A 33 3.29 -9.85 -0.43
C ALA A 33 1.88 -10.47 -0.55
N TYR A 34 1.14 -10.14 -1.61
CA TYR A 34 -0.19 -10.69 -1.91
C TYR A 34 -0.12 -12.07 -2.60
N GLY A 35 1.07 -12.63 -2.82
CA GLY A 35 1.26 -13.93 -3.46
C GLY A 35 1.01 -13.94 -4.97
N THR A 36 1.13 -12.79 -5.64
CA THR A 36 0.92 -12.66 -7.09
C THR A 36 2.08 -11.94 -7.79
N ARG A 37 2.25 -12.19 -9.09
CA ARG A 37 3.15 -11.41 -9.96
C ARG A 37 2.41 -10.32 -10.74
N SER A 38 1.10 -10.22 -10.59
CA SER A 38 0.28 -9.25 -11.32
C SER A 38 0.23 -7.90 -10.61
N LEU A 39 0.87 -6.90 -11.21
CA LEU A 39 0.78 -5.50 -10.74
C LEU A 39 -0.67 -4.98 -10.78
N GLY A 40 -1.46 -5.43 -11.77
CA GLY A 40 -2.88 -5.09 -11.85
C GLY A 40 -3.70 -5.60 -10.67
N ARG A 41 -3.35 -6.78 -10.11
CA ARG A 41 -4.00 -7.27 -8.88
C ARG A 41 -3.60 -6.45 -7.66
N ALA A 42 -2.35 -6.02 -7.55
CA ALA A 42 -1.92 -5.10 -6.49
C ALA A 42 -2.69 -3.77 -6.54
N ARG A 43 -2.86 -3.17 -7.72
CA ARG A 43 -3.67 -1.94 -7.88
C ARG A 43 -5.14 -2.14 -7.51
N ARG A 44 -5.75 -3.25 -7.94
CA ARG A 44 -7.14 -3.59 -7.58
C ARG A 44 -7.31 -3.82 -6.08
N LEU A 45 -6.31 -4.40 -5.43
CA LEU A 45 -6.33 -4.60 -3.98
C LEU A 45 -6.36 -3.26 -3.24
N LEU A 46 -5.51 -2.31 -3.65
CA LEU A 46 -5.53 -0.96 -3.06
C LEU A 46 -6.86 -0.24 -3.31
N ALA A 47 -7.38 -0.30 -4.54
CA ALA A 47 -8.69 0.26 -4.87
C ALA A 47 -9.81 -0.36 -4.02
N TYR A 48 -9.78 -1.67 -3.82
CA TYR A 48 -10.74 -2.34 -2.94
C TYR A 48 -10.63 -1.87 -1.48
N MET A 49 -9.42 -1.76 -0.93
CA MET A 49 -9.23 -1.24 0.44
C MET A 49 -9.72 0.21 0.58
N GLU A 50 -9.54 1.02 -0.46
CA GLU A 50 -10.03 2.40 -0.52
C GLU A 50 -11.57 2.46 -0.61
N GLU A 51 -12.19 1.63 -1.45
CA GLU A 51 -13.65 1.47 -1.54
C GLU A 51 -14.27 1.01 -0.20
N GLN A 52 -13.55 0.19 0.57
CA GLN A 52 -13.96 -0.23 1.91
C GLN A 52 -13.74 0.85 2.99
N GLY A 53 -13.16 2.00 2.64
CA GLY A 53 -12.88 3.10 3.57
C GLY A 53 -11.74 2.82 4.55
N LEU A 54 -10.87 1.84 4.26
CA LEU A 54 -9.75 1.48 5.13
C LEU A 54 -8.54 2.39 4.91
N ILE A 55 -8.33 2.80 3.66
CA ILE A 55 -7.23 3.65 3.24
C ILE A 55 -7.73 4.74 2.27
N VAL A 56 -6.90 5.75 2.06
CA VAL A 56 -7.01 6.70 0.97
C VAL A 56 -5.70 6.67 0.19
N CYS A 57 -5.79 6.52 -1.13
CA CYS A 57 -4.64 6.55 -2.04
C CYS A 57 -4.58 7.91 -2.75
N GLN A 58 -3.46 8.60 -2.63
CA GLN A 58 -3.23 9.88 -3.29
C GLN A 58 -1.93 9.83 -4.08
N LEU A 59 -1.86 10.61 -5.16
CA LEU A 59 -0.61 10.87 -5.88
C LEU A 59 -0.16 12.30 -5.59
N ASP A 60 1.12 12.48 -5.31
CA ASP A 60 1.72 13.80 -5.23
C ASP A 60 1.94 14.41 -6.64
N GLY A 61 2.42 15.65 -6.70
CA GLY A 61 2.72 16.33 -7.96
C GLY A 61 3.82 15.68 -8.81
N ALA A 62 4.56 14.71 -8.25
CA ALA A 62 5.57 13.92 -8.96
C ALA A 62 5.07 12.51 -9.31
N GLY A 63 3.79 12.19 -9.09
CA GLY A 63 3.21 10.87 -9.37
C GLY A 63 3.58 9.79 -8.36
N ARG A 64 4.11 10.15 -7.19
CA ARG A 64 4.41 9.21 -6.11
C ARG A 64 3.16 8.99 -5.27
N ARG A 65 2.92 7.74 -4.89
CA ARG A 65 1.78 7.33 -4.07
C ARG A 65 2.01 7.62 -2.60
N ILE A 66 0.99 8.19 -1.97
CA ILE A 66 0.83 8.35 -0.53
C ILE A 66 -0.41 7.53 -0.15
N VAL A 67 -0.28 6.68 0.86
CA VAL A 67 -1.40 5.93 1.42
C VAL A 67 -1.65 6.40 2.84
N THR A 68 -2.88 6.85 3.10
CA THR A 68 -3.34 7.26 4.43
C THR A 68 -4.27 6.19 4.99
N LEU A 69 -4.03 5.72 6.21
CA LEU A 69 -4.94 4.80 6.90
C LEU A 69 -6.00 5.62 7.63
N VAL A 70 -7.27 5.42 7.26
CA VAL A 70 -8.39 6.31 7.64
C VAL A 70 -8.56 6.41 9.16
N GLU A 71 -8.68 5.27 9.84
CA GLU A 71 -8.91 5.24 11.29
C GLU A 71 -7.69 5.63 12.12
N LEU A 72 -6.48 5.48 11.57
CA LEU A 72 -5.23 5.74 12.29
C LEU A 72 -4.68 7.16 12.06
N ALA A 73 -5.18 7.84 11.03
CA ALA A 73 -4.64 9.11 10.53
C ALA A 73 -3.12 9.08 10.26
N TRP A 74 -2.56 7.90 9.98
CA TRP A 74 -1.16 7.73 9.59
C TRP A 74 -1.04 7.73 8.07
N ALA A 75 -0.01 8.38 7.55
CA ALA A 75 0.28 8.43 6.12
C ALA A 75 1.70 7.96 5.84
N THR A 76 1.89 7.19 4.77
CA THR A 76 3.21 6.86 4.25
C THR A 76 3.90 8.11 3.71
N ALA A 77 5.23 8.11 3.63
CA ALA A 77 5.93 9.05 2.77
C ALA A 77 5.62 8.76 1.28
N PRO A 78 5.80 9.74 0.37
CA PRO A 78 5.58 9.51 -1.06
C PRO A 78 6.51 8.41 -1.61
N GLY A 79 5.93 7.38 -2.21
CA GLY A 79 6.65 6.24 -2.80
C GLY A 79 6.36 6.04 -4.29
N LEU A 80 7.34 5.60 -5.07
CA LEU A 80 7.14 5.27 -6.49
C LEU A 80 6.25 4.02 -6.62
N THR A 81 5.26 4.09 -7.51
CA THR A 81 4.31 2.98 -7.72
C THR A 81 4.94 1.77 -8.39
N ASP A 82 6.02 1.96 -9.14
CA ASP A 82 6.78 0.90 -9.83
C ASP A 82 8.06 0.50 -9.08
N ALA A 83 8.39 1.15 -7.96
CA ALA A 83 9.57 0.80 -7.20
C ALA A 83 9.50 -0.66 -6.73
N GLU A 84 10.58 -1.38 -6.99
CA GLU A 84 10.80 -2.66 -6.37
C GLU A 84 11.12 -2.50 -4.89
N ASP A 85 10.69 -3.47 -4.08
CA ASP A 85 11.09 -3.56 -2.67
C ASP A 85 12.61 -3.61 -2.58
N ARG A 86 13.23 -2.49 -2.22
CA ARG A 86 14.66 -2.43 -1.91
C ARG A 86 14.80 -2.87 -0.46
N LEU A 87 14.60 -4.16 -0.20
CA LEU A 87 15.06 -4.76 1.05
C LEU A 87 16.59 -4.56 1.07
N PRO A 88 17.15 -3.85 2.07
CA PRO A 88 18.60 -3.90 2.25
C PRO A 88 18.95 -5.37 2.51
N VAL A 89 19.87 -5.90 1.68
CA VAL A 89 20.55 -7.17 1.97
C VAL A 89 21.39 -7.04 3.23
#